data_AF-A0A2E2MQ90-F1
#
_entry.id   AF-A0A2E2MQ90-F1
#
_cell.length_a   1.000
_cell.length_b   1.000
_cell.length_c   1.000
_cell.angle_alpha   90.00
_cell.angle_beta   90.00
_cell.angle_gamma   90.00
#
_symmetry.space_group_name_H-M   'P 1'
#
loop_
_entity.id
_entity.type
_entity.pdbx_description
1 polymer ?
#
loop_
_entity_poly.entity_id
_entity_poly.type
_entity_poly.pdbx_seq_one_letter_code
_entity_poly.pdbx_strand_id
1 'polypeptide(L)'
;MTSSKTAPKSDGGLAFAPELDQPVPYMRRTREWYLALGYDNPYVWAHYIDVPFTPLTKPLAQSKVTFITTAAPYQPDKGPQGPGAPYNSAAKFYQVYSGDTAAEHDLRISHVGIDRIHTSLEDARAWFPLAALRDAVAAGRIGGLTKRFHGAPTNRSQQHTLNFDCPEILNRCQEDGADVVILIPNCPICHQTLCLIARHLEANGIPTVVMGCAKDIVEYCGVPRFLFSDFPLGNAAGRPHDPTSQAETLELGLRVLESAIGPRTTVQSPLRWSDDPDWKGDYCNIARRSPEEVAALRAEAENARIVAKELREKELKKAAAGGTA
;
A
#
# COMPACT_ATOMS: atom_id res chain seq x y z
N MET A 1 22.25 27.52 -19.70
CA MET A 1 23.06 26.45 -20.33
C MET A 1 22.35 25.14 -20.09
N THR A 2 21.67 24.66 -21.12
CA THR A 2 20.87 23.43 -21.12
C THR A 2 21.81 22.24 -21.06
N SER A 3 21.84 21.56 -19.91
CA SER A 3 22.55 20.29 -19.79
C SER A 3 21.77 19.22 -20.56
N SER A 4 22.28 18.87 -21.73
CA SER A 4 21.85 17.74 -22.54
C SER A 4 22.00 16.46 -21.72
N LYS A 5 20.88 15.92 -21.20
CA LYS A 5 20.82 14.53 -20.74
C LYS A 5 20.94 13.66 -21.99
N THR A 6 22.15 13.16 -22.24
CA THR A 6 22.46 12.16 -23.26
C THR A 6 21.52 10.98 -23.12
N ALA A 7 20.75 10.69 -24.16
CA ALA A 7 19.99 9.45 -24.28
C ALA A 7 20.93 8.25 -24.08
N PRO A 8 20.50 7.16 -23.42
CA PRO A 8 21.32 5.97 -23.28
C PRO A 8 21.68 5.46 -24.67
N LYS A 9 22.97 5.20 -24.89
CA LYS A 9 23.46 4.57 -26.12
C LYS A 9 22.79 3.21 -26.24
N SER A 10 21.93 3.06 -27.22
CA SER A 10 21.39 1.75 -27.58
C SER A 10 22.49 0.89 -28.16
N ASP A 11 22.59 -0.35 -27.68
CA ASP A 11 23.36 -1.39 -28.36
C ASP A 11 22.84 -1.52 -29.79
N GLY A 12 23.64 -1.07 -30.77
CA GLY A 12 23.36 -1.23 -32.19
C GLY A 12 22.20 -0.42 -32.78
N GLY A 13 21.72 0.65 -32.12
CA GLY A 13 20.66 1.52 -32.67
C GLY A 13 19.23 1.03 -32.45
N LEU A 14 19.02 -0.03 -31.65
CA LEU A 14 17.71 -0.56 -31.27
C LEU A 14 17.14 0.16 -30.04
N ALA A 15 15.87 0.55 -30.06
CA ALA A 15 15.24 1.27 -28.95
C ALA A 15 14.75 0.31 -27.84
N PHE A 16 15.66 -0.13 -26.97
CA PHE A 16 15.32 -0.87 -25.75
C PHE A 16 15.04 0.08 -24.58
N ALA A 17 14.17 -0.36 -23.65
CA ALA A 17 13.96 0.36 -22.40
C ALA A 17 15.25 0.33 -21.54
N PRO A 18 15.58 1.41 -20.82
CA PRO A 18 16.75 1.42 -19.94
C PRO A 18 16.53 0.45 -18.78
N GLU A 19 17.62 -0.08 -18.21
CA GLU A 19 17.58 -1.03 -17.08
C GLU A 19 16.78 -0.50 -15.88
N LEU A 20 16.82 0.81 -15.66
CA LEU A 20 16.08 1.47 -14.58
C LEU A 20 14.56 1.49 -14.80
N ASP A 21 14.06 1.19 -16.01
CA ASP A 21 12.63 1.13 -16.30
C ASP A 21 11.95 -0.14 -15.74
N GLN A 22 12.71 -1.05 -15.11
CA GLN A 22 12.12 -2.15 -14.34
C GLN A 22 11.35 -1.65 -13.11
N PRO A 23 10.37 -2.40 -12.58
CA PRO A 23 9.73 -2.09 -11.30
C PRO A 23 10.74 -2.00 -10.15
N VAL A 24 10.50 -1.10 -9.19
CA VAL A 24 11.38 -0.96 -8.02
C VAL A 24 11.40 -2.28 -7.22
N PRO A 25 12.59 -2.87 -6.93
CA PRO A 25 12.68 -4.09 -6.13
C PRO A 25 12.61 -3.75 -4.63
N TYR A 26 11.41 -3.38 -4.15
CA TYR A 26 11.18 -2.86 -2.80
C TYR A 26 11.73 -3.77 -1.69
N MET A 27 11.61 -5.10 -1.79
CA MET A 27 12.12 -6.05 -0.79
C MET A 27 13.65 -6.00 -0.68
N ARG A 28 14.35 -5.85 -1.81
CA ARG A 28 15.82 -5.70 -1.84
C ARG A 28 16.21 -4.31 -1.36
N ARG A 29 15.58 -3.28 -1.92
CA ARG A 29 15.88 -1.86 -1.66
C ARG A 29 15.69 -1.50 -0.19
N THR A 30 14.58 -1.90 0.43
CA THR A 30 14.33 -1.65 1.85
C THR A 30 15.29 -2.44 2.76
N ARG A 31 15.63 -3.69 2.41
CA ARG A 31 16.61 -4.49 3.15
C ARG A 31 17.99 -3.85 3.14
N GLU A 32 18.51 -3.51 1.95
CA GLU A 32 19.82 -2.86 1.81
C GLU A 32 19.84 -1.51 2.55
N TRP A 33 18.76 -0.73 2.45
CA TRP A 33 18.61 0.53 3.18
C TRP A 33 18.73 0.36 4.69
N TYR A 34 17.92 -0.51 5.30
CA TYR A 34 17.93 -0.67 6.75
C TYR A 34 19.23 -1.34 7.26
N LEU A 35 19.82 -2.28 6.51
CA LEU A 35 21.14 -2.82 6.82
C LEU A 35 22.20 -1.70 6.81
N ALA A 36 22.16 -0.82 5.82
CA ALA A 36 23.06 0.32 5.75
C ALA A 36 22.82 1.34 6.87
N LEU A 37 21.61 1.42 7.45
CA LEU A 37 21.31 2.21 8.65
C LEU A 37 21.66 1.48 9.97
N GLY A 38 22.33 0.33 9.88
CA GLY A 38 22.81 -0.43 11.04
C GLY A 38 21.77 -1.31 11.71
N TYR A 39 20.64 -1.59 11.07
CA TYR A 39 19.70 -2.61 11.55
C TYR A 39 20.26 -3.98 11.17
N ASP A 40 20.15 -4.96 12.05
CA ASP A 40 20.77 -6.29 11.90
C ASP A 40 19.75 -7.41 11.66
N ASN A 41 18.46 -7.11 11.77
CA ASN A 41 17.37 -8.05 11.54
C ASN A 41 16.48 -7.61 10.36
N PRO A 42 16.75 -8.10 9.14
CA PRO A 42 15.92 -7.82 7.97
C PRO A 42 14.48 -8.27 8.16
N TYR A 43 13.55 -7.50 7.59
CA TYR A 43 12.15 -7.90 7.58
C TYR A 43 11.97 -9.19 6.76
N VAL A 44 11.38 -10.21 7.38
CA VAL A 44 11.01 -11.46 6.71
C VAL A 44 9.63 -11.29 6.12
N TRP A 45 9.54 -11.33 4.79
CA TRP A 45 8.28 -11.19 4.08
C TRP A 45 7.50 -12.51 4.11
N ALA A 46 6.18 -12.42 4.25
CA ALA A 46 5.30 -13.59 4.17
C ALA A 46 5.37 -14.19 2.76
N HIS A 47 5.48 -15.52 2.68
CA HIS A 47 5.53 -16.27 1.43
C HIS A 47 4.65 -17.51 1.57
N TYR A 48 3.81 -17.74 0.56
CA TYR A 48 2.93 -18.91 0.54
C TYR A 48 3.15 -19.70 -0.73
N ILE A 49 3.14 -21.04 -0.59
CA ILE A 49 3.15 -21.97 -1.72
C ILE A 49 1.77 -21.93 -2.40
N ASP A 50 0.72 -22.17 -1.63
CA ASP A 50 -0.66 -22.16 -2.12
C ASP A 50 -1.33 -20.80 -1.98
N VAL A 51 -2.25 -20.50 -2.90
CA VAL A 51 -2.98 -19.22 -2.92
C VAL A 51 -4.47 -19.51 -3.09
N PRO A 52 -5.33 -19.11 -2.13
CA PRO A 52 -6.77 -19.29 -2.25
C PRO A 52 -7.32 -18.46 -3.42
N PHE A 53 -8.37 -18.97 -4.05
CA PHE A 53 -9.02 -18.28 -5.16
C PHE A 53 -10.52 -18.62 -5.15
N THR A 54 -11.34 -17.62 -4.92
CA THR A 54 -12.78 -17.67 -5.08
C THR A 54 -13.14 -17.05 -6.44
N PRO A 55 -13.76 -17.82 -7.36
CA PRO A 55 -14.26 -17.28 -8.62
C PRO A 55 -15.34 -16.21 -8.40
N LEU A 56 -15.41 -15.24 -9.30
CA LEU A 56 -16.51 -14.28 -9.32
C LEU A 56 -17.76 -14.99 -9.86
N THR A 57 -18.81 -15.09 -9.04
CA THR A 57 -20.07 -15.78 -9.40
C THR A 57 -21.18 -14.83 -9.85
N LYS A 58 -20.99 -13.53 -9.62
CA LYS A 58 -21.98 -12.47 -9.88
C LYS A 58 -21.34 -11.38 -10.75
N PRO A 59 -22.00 -10.94 -11.85
CA PRO A 59 -21.51 -9.81 -12.62
C PRO A 59 -21.32 -8.58 -11.75
N LEU A 60 -20.22 -7.84 -11.93
CA LEU A 60 -19.91 -6.68 -11.07
C LEU A 60 -21.04 -5.64 -11.05
N ALA A 61 -21.72 -5.43 -12.18
CA ALA A 61 -22.90 -4.56 -12.30
C ALA A 61 -24.08 -4.95 -11.38
N GLN A 62 -24.07 -6.13 -10.77
CA GLN A 62 -25.04 -6.57 -9.77
C GLN A 62 -24.41 -6.72 -8.38
N SER A 63 -23.08 -6.68 -8.27
CA SER A 63 -22.33 -6.92 -7.04
C SER A 63 -22.23 -5.69 -6.13
N LYS A 64 -22.32 -5.90 -4.82
CA LYS A 64 -21.94 -4.91 -3.81
C LYS A 64 -20.44 -4.98 -3.56
N VAL A 65 -19.75 -3.87 -3.81
CA VAL A 65 -18.31 -3.75 -3.63
C VAL A 65 -18.01 -3.04 -2.31
N THR A 66 -17.13 -3.62 -1.49
CA THR A 66 -16.44 -2.88 -0.42
C THR A 66 -14.99 -2.65 -0.82
N PHE A 67 -14.30 -1.79 -0.09
CA PHE A 67 -12.86 -1.62 -0.24
C PHE A 67 -12.17 -1.43 1.11
N ILE A 68 -10.91 -1.86 1.14
CA ILE A 68 -10.05 -1.83 2.32
C ILE A 68 -8.85 -0.95 2.00
N THR A 69 -8.64 0.09 2.80
CA THR A 69 -7.49 0.99 2.68
C THR A 69 -6.57 0.85 3.88
N THR A 70 -5.31 1.25 3.70
CA THR A 70 -4.37 1.47 4.80
C THR A 70 -4.25 2.94 5.18
N ALA A 71 -4.99 3.84 4.53
CA ALA A 71 -5.00 5.26 4.89
C ALA A 71 -5.57 5.49 6.31
N ALA A 72 -5.04 6.49 7.00
CA ALA A 72 -5.38 6.81 8.38
C ALA A 72 -6.33 8.02 8.43
N PRO A 73 -7.37 8.00 9.28
CA PRO A 73 -8.18 9.18 9.54
C PRO A 73 -7.34 10.32 10.08
N TYR A 74 -7.53 11.52 9.52
CA TYR A 74 -6.87 12.73 10.00
C TYR A 74 -7.27 13.03 11.44
N GLN A 75 -6.27 13.36 12.27
CA GLN A 75 -6.46 13.69 13.69
C GLN A 75 -5.83 15.06 13.99
N PRO A 76 -6.62 16.14 14.16
CA PRO A 76 -6.09 17.50 14.27
C PRO A 76 -5.18 17.72 15.49
N ASP A 77 -5.35 16.91 16.54
CA ASP A 77 -4.58 16.93 17.78
C ASP A 77 -3.23 16.21 17.69
N LYS A 78 -2.94 15.55 16.56
CA LYS A 78 -1.74 14.72 16.38
C LYS A 78 -0.63 15.36 15.56
N GLY A 79 -0.70 16.66 15.31
CA GLY A 79 0.33 17.41 14.58
C GLY A 79 0.28 17.21 13.06
N PRO A 80 1.33 17.64 12.32
CA PRO A 80 1.32 17.67 10.86
C PRO A 80 1.12 16.29 10.21
N GLN A 81 0.21 16.22 9.23
CA GLN A 81 -0.19 15.00 8.50
C GLN A 81 -0.45 15.23 6.99
N GLY A 82 -0.27 16.47 6.51
CA GLY A 82 -0.54 16.88 5.13
C GLY A 82 0.70 16.92 4.22
N PRO A 83 0.60 17.56 3.05
CA PRO A 83 1.71 17.75 2.11
C PRO A 83 2.97 18.29 2.80
N GLY A 84 4.11 17.68 2.51
CA GLY A 84 5.41 18.07 3.09
C GLY A 84 5.59 17.79 4.58
N ALA A 85 4.58 17.28 5.30
CA ALA A 85 4.71 16.94 6.71
C ALA A 85 5.82 15.88 6.93
N PRO A 86 6.59 15.92 8.03
CA PRO A 86 7.51 14.84 8.37
C PRO A 86 6.75 13.54 8.70
N TYR A 87 7.47 12.41 8.77
CA TYR A 87 6.85 11.17 9.21
C TYR A 87 6.37 11.31 10.66
N ASN A 88 5.11 10.92 10.91
CA ASN A 88 4.46 11.06 12.21
C ASN A 88 3.81 9.74 12.63
N SER A 89 4.44 9.04 13.58
CA SER A 89 3.91 7.76 14.08
C SER A 89 2.66 7.90 14.95
N ALA A 90 2.40 9.07 15.53
CA ALA A 90 1.23 9.27 16.39
C ALA A 90 -0.08 9.24 15.60
N ALA A 91 -0.04 9.72 14.35
CA ALA A 91 -1.17 9.76 13.40
C ALA A 91 -1.54 8.40 12.80
N LYS A 92 -0.93 7.31 13.24
CA LYS A 92 -1.34 5.95 12.87
C LYS A 92 -2.57 5.50 13.65
N PHE A 93 -3.17 4.44 13.18
CA PHE A 93 -4.23 3.69 13.85
C PHE A 93 -3.79 2.23 14.02
N TYR A 94 -4.30 1.60 15.08
CA TYR A 94 -3.84 0.26 15.52
C TYR A 94 -4.96 -0.77 15.59
N GLN A 95 -6.19 -0.37 15.28
CA GLN A 95 -7.38 -1.22 15.24
C GLN A 95 -8.09 -1.01 13.92
N VAL A 96 -8.77 -2.05 13.42
CA VAL A 96 -9.62 -1.93 12.24
C VAL A 96 -10.68 -0.86 12.49
N TYR A 97 -10.86 0.04 11.52
CA TYR A 97 -11.93 1.04 11.54
C TYR A 97 -12.85 0.88 10.34
N SER A 98 -14.03 1.51 10.41
CA SER A 98 -14.94 1.63 9.28
C SER A 98 -15.34 3.08 9.06
N GLY A 99 -15.58 3.48 7.81
CA GLY A 99 -16.19 4.76 7.45
C GLY A 99 -17.37 4.57 6.50
N ASP A 100 -18.34 5.48 6.54
CA ASP A 100 -19.55 5.44 5.71
C ASP A 100 -19.23 5.78 4.24
N THR A 101 -19.58 4.90 3.30
CA THR A 101 -19.34 5.12 1.87
C THR A 101 -20.21 6.22 1.26
N ALA A 102 -21.21 6.75 1.98
CA ALA A 102 -22.03 7.89 1.59
C ALA A 102 -21.47 9.25 2.06
N ALA A 103 -20.46 9.27 2.94
CA ALA A 103 -19.85 10.49 3.46
C ALA A 103 -18.46 10.77 2.86
N GLU A 104 -18.02 12.03 2.91
CA GLU A 104 -16.62 12.37 2.64
C GLU A 104 -15.75 12.06 3.85
N HIS A 105 -14.50 11.69 3.61
CA HIS A 105 -13.53 11.32 4.66
C HIS A 105 -12.20 12.00 4.43
N ASP A 106 -11.66 12.62 5.47
CA ASP A 106 -10.29 13.12 5.46
C ASP A 106 -9.34 11.98 5.88
N LEU A 107 -8.84 11.23 4.89
CA LEU A 107 -7.86 10.17 5.09
C LEU A 107 -6.49 10.56 4.54
N ARG A 108 -5.45 10.34 5.34
CA ARG A 108 -4.05 10.66 5.06
C ARG A 108 -3.19 9.41 5.02
N ILE A 109 -1.96 9.54 4.52
CA ILE A 109 -0.98 8.46 4.59
C ILE A 109 0.04 8.75 5.71
N SER A 110 -0.19 8.17 6.89
CA SER A 110 0.67 8.31 8.07
C SER A 110 1.81 7.27 8.14
N HIS A 111 2.11 6.60 7.02
CA HIS A 111 3.07 5.49 6.98
C HIS A 111 4.48 5.94 6.63
N VAL A 112 5.46 5.38 7.33
CA VAL A 112 6.88 5.75 7.14
C VAL A 112 7.42 5.38 5.76
N GLY A 113 6.92 4.29 5.17
CA GLY A 113 7.52 3.66 4.00
C GLY A 113 6.99 4.11 2.65
N ILE A 114 6.15 5.15 2.59
CA ILE A 114 5.73 5.70 1.29
C ILE A 114 6.90 6.38 0.57
N ASP A 115 6.76 6.60 -0.72
CA ASP A 115 7.71 7.43 -1.45
C ASP A 115 7.47 8.91 -1.13
N ARG A 116 8.19 9.43 -0.14
CA ARG A 116 8.03 10.83 0.32
C ARG A 116 8.63 11.87 -0.62
N ILE A 117 9.33 11.45 -1.68
CA ILE A 117 9.90 12.36 -2.68
C ILE A 117 8.87 12.57 -3.79
N HIS A 118 8.27 11.49 -4.27
CA HIS A 118 7.40 11.52 -5.45
C HIS A 118 5.89 11.50 -5.12
N THR A 119 5.50 11.20 -3.88
CA THR A 119 4.10 11.29 -3.43
C THR A 119 3.84 12.61 -2.72
N SER A 120 3.06 13.52 -3.33
CA SER A 120 2.82 14.87 -2.80
C SER A 120 1.89 14.93 -1.58
N LEU A 121 1.03 13.92 -1.40
CA LEU A 121 -0.03 13.88 -0.38
C LEU A 121 -1.09 14.98 -0.52
N GLU A 122 -1.24 15.56 -1.71
CA GLU A 122 -2.19 16.65 -1.99
C GLU A 122 -3.57 16.15 -2.45
N ASP A 123 -3.63 14.97 -3.08
CA ASP A 123 -4.87 14.38 -3.61
C ASP A 123 -5.13 12.98 -3.05
N ALA A 124 -6.07 12.89 -2.10
CA ALA A 124 -6.42 11.62 -1.48
C ALA A 124 -6.99 10.58 -2.44
N ARG A 125 -7.49 10.99 -3.61
CA ARG A 125 -8.02 10.06 -4.61
C ARG A 125 -6.94 9.12 -5.16
N ALA A 126 -5.65 9.45 -5.01
CA ALA A 126 -4.53 8.58 -5.37
C ALA A 126 -4.32 7.38 -4.41
N TRP A 127 -4.92 7.39 -3.20
CA TRP A 127 -4.86 6.28 -2.23
C TRP A 127 -6.20 5.89 -1.61
N PHE A 128 -7.27 6.62 -1.95
CA PHE A 128 -8.61 6.43 -1.44
C PHE A 128 -9.63 6.68 -2.57
N PRO A 129 -9.96 5.65 -3.38
CA PRO A 129 -10.72 5.79 -4.63
C PRO A 129 -12.24 5.94 -4.44
N LEU A 130 -12.72 6.53 -3.33
CA LEU A 130 -14.15 6.59 -3.02
C LEU A 130 -14.95 7.33 -4.10
N ALA A 131 -14.41 8.44 -4.63
CA ALA A 131 -15.05 9.19 -5.71
C ALA A 131 -15.21 8.33 -6.97
N ALA A 132 -14.12 7.72 -7.46
CA ALA A 132 -14.15 6.86 -8.64
C ALA A 132 -15.08 5.64 -8.46
N LEU A 133 -15.14 5.08 -7.24
CA LEU A 133 -16.06 4.00 -6.91
C LEU A 133 -17.53 4.43 -6.97
N ARG A 134 -17.87 5.63 -6.48
CA ARG A 134 -19.22 6.19 -6.62
C ARG A 134 -19.58 6.47 -8.07
N ASP A 135 -18.63 6.97 -8.86
CA ASP A 135 -18.82 7.18 -10.29
C ASP A 135 -19.07 5.84 -11.01
N ALA A 136 -18.38 4.77 -10.63
CA ALA A 136 -18.62 3.42 -11.15
C ALA A 136 -20.01 2.88 -10.78
N VAL A 137 -20.56 3.21 -9.60
CA VAL A 137 -21.96 2.91 -9.25
C VAL A 137 -22.90 3.70 -10.16
N ALA A 138 -22.68 5.01 -10.29
CA ALA A 138 -23.54 5.88 -11.10
C ALA A 138 -23.56 5.47 -12.58
N ALA A 139 -22.44 4.94 -13.08
CA ALA A 139 -22.32 4.39 -14.43
C ALA A 139 -22.88 2.97 -14.59
N GLY A 140 -23.38 2.34 -13.51
CA GLY A 140 -23.85 0.95 -13.52
C GLY A 140 -22.74 -0.10 -13.74
N ARG A 141 -21.47 0.31 -13.63
CA ARG A 141 -20.31 -0.57 -13.80
C ARG A 141 -20.20 -1.57 -12.65
N ILE A 142 -20.58 -1.13 -11.45
CA ILE A 142 -20.77 -1.95 -10.26
C ILE A 142 -22.19 -1.76 -9.70
N GLY A 143 -22.76 -2.78 -9.07
CA GLY A 143 -24.15 -2.75 -8.60
C GLY A 143 -24.38 -1.83 -7.39
N GLY A 144 -23.34 -1.58 -6.61
CA GLY A 144 -23.39 -0.66 -5.48
C GLY A 144 -22.16 -0.77 -4.59
N LEU A 145 -22.05 0.14 -3.62
CA LEU A 145 -21.10 0.03 -2.53
C LEU A 145 -21.78 -0.58 -1.29
N THR A 146 -21.00 -1.28 -0.48
CA THR A 146 -21.40 -1.58 0.90
C THR A 146 -21.58 -0.29 1.71
N LYS A 147 -22.33 -0.35 2.82
CA LYS A 147 -22.54 0.82 3.69
C LYS A 147 -21.21 1.39 4.22
N ARG A 148 -20.23 0.51 4.50
CA ARG A 148 -18.94 0.93 5.05
C ARG A 148 -17.80 0.45 4.15
N PHE A 149 -16.74 1.25 4.11
CA PHE A 149 -15.39 0.80 3.77
C PHE A 149 -14.63 0.51 5.07
N HIS A 150 -13.47 -0.15 4.96
CA HIS A 150 -12.69 -0.52 6.14
C HIS A 150 -11.24 -0.05 6.05
N GLY A 151 -10.66 0.27 7.20
CA GLY A 151 -9.24 0.59 7.34
C GLY A 151 -8.50 -0.52 8.07
N ALA A 152 -7.44 -1.06 7.45
CA ALA A 152 -6.61 -2.11 8.03
C ALA A 152 -5.33 -1.52 8.66
N PRO A 153 -5.06 -1.75 9.96
CA PRO A 153 -3.86 -1.25 10.61
C PRO A 153 -2.62 -2.03 10.12
N THR A 154 -1.45 -1.39 10.13
CA THR A 154 -0.21 -1.98 9.63
C THR A 154 0.87 -1.98 10.71
N ASN A 155 0.91 -3.03 11.52
CA ASN A 155 1.73 -3.09 12.73
C ASN A 155 2.97 -3.99 12.62
N ARG A 156 3.39 -4.34 11.39
CA ARG A 156 4.54 -5.22 11.06
C ARG A 156 4.47 -6.65 11.61
N SER A 157 3.52 -6.97 12.50
CA SER A 157 3.27 -8.30 13.05
C SER A 157 2.30 -9.09 12.17
N GLN A 158 2.84 -10.05 11.40
CA GLN A 158 2.05 -10.95 10.56
C GLN A 158 1.09 -11.79 11.39
N GLN A 159 1.53 -12.27 12.57
CA GLN A 159 0.70 -13.04 13.48
C GLN A 159 -0.50 -12.23 13.98
N HIS A 160 -0.30 -10.96 14.33
CA HIS A 160 -1.40 -10.11 14.77
C HIS A 160 -2.40 -9.89 13.64
N THR A 161 -1.90 -9.59 12.44
CA THR A 161 -2.77 -9.42 11.25
C THR A 161 -3.58 -10.69 10.97
N LEU A 162 -2.96 -11.87 11.00
CA LEU A 162 -3.65 -13.14 10.74
C LEU A 162 -4.67 -13.50 11.83
N ASN A 163 -4.34 -13.26 13.10
CA ASN A 163 -5.16 -13.72 14.22
C ASN A 163 -6.28 -12.74 14.62
N PHE A 164 -6.13 -11.44 14.31
CA PHE A 164 -7.04 -10.40 14.78
C PHE A 164 -7.58 -9.54 13.65
N ASP A 165 -6.70 -8.91 12.85
CA ASP A 165 -7.15 -7.96 11.80
C ASP A 165 -7.93 -8.67 10.68
N CYS A 166 -7.45 -9.83 10.23
CA CYS A 166 -8.07 -10.62 9.18
C CYS A 166 -9.50 -11.10 9.56
N PRO A 167 -9.71 -11.77 10.72
CA PRO A 167 -11.05 -12.16 11.16
C PRO A 167 -12.00 -10.97 11.35
N GLU A 168 -11.51 -9.85 11.91
CA GLU A 168 -12.33 -8.65 12.14
C GLU A 168 -12.80 -8.03 10.81
N ILE A 169 -11.89 -7.94 9.82
CA ILE A 169 -12.25 -7.44 8.49
C ILE A 169 -13.23 -8.38 7.79
N LEU A 170 -13.04 -9.70 7.89
CA LEU A 170 -13.98 -10.67 7.33
C LEU A 170 -15.38 -10.49 7.91
N ASN A 171 -15.49 -10.39 9.24
CA ASN A 171 -16.77 -10.17 9.92
C ASN A 171 -17.47 -8.90 9.40
N ARG A 172 -16.74 -7.78 9.29
CA ARG A 172 -17.31 -6.52 8.77
C ARG A 172 -17.76 -6.63 7.31
N CYS A 173 -16.99 -7.32 6.47
CA CYS A 173 -17.35 -7.55 5.07
C CYS A 173 -18.64 -8.39 4.96
N GLN A 174 -18.78 -9.41 5.81
CA GLN A 174 -19.97 -10.26 5.86
C GLN A 174 -21.19 -9.50 6.41
N GLU A 175 -21.04 -8.73 7.49
CA GLU A 175 -22.08 -7.86 8.06
C GLU A 175 -22.63 -6.87 7.02
N ASP A 176 -21.75 -6.30 6.20
CA ASP A 176 -22.13 -5.33 5.18
C ASP A 176 -22.63 -5.97 3.87
N GLY A 177 -22.55 -7.30 3.77
CA GLY A 177 -22.95 -8.06 2.58
C GLY A 177 -22.09 -7.74 1.35
N ALA A 178 -20.77 -7.66 1.53
CA ALA A 178 -19.83 -7.48 0.43
C ALA A 178 -19.78 -8.72 -0.47
N ASP A 179 -20.06 -8.52 -1.76
CA ASP A 179 -19.88 -9.57 -2.78
C ASP A 179 -18.42 -9.61 -3.26
N VAL A 180 -17.72 -8.47 -3.25
CA VAL A 180 -16.35 -8.30 -3.76
C VAL A 180 -15.60 -7.24 -2.94
N VAL A 181 -14.28 -7.42 -2.78
CA VAL A 181 -13.43 -6.48 -2.03
C VAL A 181 -12.26 -5.97 -2.88
N ILE A 182 -12.04 -4.66 -2.88
CA ILE A 182 -10.85 -4.02 -3.45
C ILE A 182 -9.88 -3.61 -2.33
N LEU A 183 -8.58 -3.88 -2.47
CA LEU A 183 -7.58 -3.60 -1.45
C LEU A 183 -6.55 -2.57 -1.94
N ILE A 184 -6.37 -1.47 -1.20
CA ILE A 184 -5.53 -0.31 -1.55
C ILE A 184 -4.41 -0.10 -0.51
N PRO A 185 -3.21 -0.66 -0.73
CA PRO A 185 -2.06 -0.51 0.16
C PRO A 185 -1.16 0.66 -0.25
N ASN A 186 -0.63 1.39 0.74
CA ASN A 186 0.13 2.63 0.47
C ASN A 186 1.66 2.51 0.60
N CYS A 187 2.16 1.54 1.38
CA CYS A 187 3.57 1.38 1.75
C CYS A 187 4.01 -0.09 1.66
N PRO A 188 5.30 -0.46 1.83
CA PRO A 188 5.75 -1.84 1.67
C PRO A 188 5.04 -2.82 2.63
N ILE A 189 4.98 -2.47 3.92
CA ILE A 189 4.29 -3.27 4.94
C ILE A 189 2.78 -3.29 4.69
N CYS A 190 2.22 -2.19 4.20
CA CYS A 190 0.81 -2.09 3.84
C CYS A 190 0.45 -3.10 2.75
N HIS A 191 1.32 -3.28 1.74
CA HIS A 191 1.12 -4.28 0.69
C HIS A 191 1.08 -5.68 1.29
N GLN A 192 2.02 -6.03 2.17
CA GLN A 192 1.98 -7.34 2.82
C GLN A 192 0.72 -7.52 3.68
N THR A 193 0.36 -6.54 4.52
CA THR A 193 -0.85 -6.62 5.35
C THR A 193 -2.10 -6.86 4.49
N LEU A 194 -2.28 -6.11 3.40
CA LEU A 194 -3.42 -6.32 2.52
C LEU A 194 -3.32 -7.62 1.69
N CYS A 195 -2.13 -8.14 1.40
CA CYS A 195 -1.99 -9.48 0.81
C CYS A 195 -2.51 -10.57 1.76
N LEU A 196 -2.18 -10.49 3.05
CA LEU A 196 -2.68 -11.43 4.07
C LEU A 196 -4.21 -11.36 4.19
N ILE A 197 -4.77 -10.16 4.16
CA ILE A 197 -6.22 -9.95 4.21
C ILE A 197 -6.90 -10.46 2.95
N ALA A 198 -6.39 -10.15 1.76
CA ALA A 198 -6.92 -10.63 0.48
C ALA A 198 -7.01 -12.17 0.46
N ARG A 199 -5.92 -12.84 0.86
CA ARG A 199 -5.89 -14.30 0.99
C ARG A 199 -6.93 -14.81 1.97
N HIS A 200 -7.05 -14.17 3.14
CA HIS A 200 -8.01 -14.59 4.16
C HIS A 200 -9.46 -14.45 3.67
N LEU A 201 -9.79 -13.36 3.00
CA LEU A 201 -11.13 -13.14 2.42
C LEU A 201 -11.45 -14.16 1.32
N GLU A 202 -10.50 -14.47 0.45
CA GLU A 202 -10.72 -15.47 -0.62
C GLU A 202 -10.77 -16.90 -0.12
N ALA A 203 -10.08 -17.22 0.96
CA ALA A 203 -10.26 -18.52 1.64
C ALA A 203 -11.66 -18.65 2.27
N ASN A 204 -12.36 -17.52 2.50
CA ASN A 204 -13.70 -17.45 3.07
C ASN A 204 -14.77 -17.03 2.06
N GLY A 205 -14.50 -17.18 0.75
CA GLY A 205 -15.51 -17.05 -0.28
C GLY A 205 -15.82 -15.63 -0.76
N ILE A 206 -14.99 -14.62 -0.45
CA ILE A 206 -15.17 -13.25 -0.93
C ILE A 206 -14.07 -12.93 -1.94
N PRO A 207 -14.36 -12.85 -3.26
CA PRO A 207 -13.39 -12.46 -4.29
C PRO A 207 -12.75 -11.09 -4.01
N THR A 208 -11.45 -11.00 -4.28
CA THR A 208 -10.65 -9.81 -4.01
C THR A 208 -9.75 -9.41 -5.17
N VAL A 209 -9.36 -8.15 -5.20
CA VAL A 209 -8.23 -7.65 -6.00
C VAL A 209 -7.41 -6.67 -5.19
N VAL A 210 -6.08 -6.84 -5.21
CA VAL A 210 -5.15 -5.83 -4.72
C VAL A 210 -4.86 -4.86 -5.86
N MET A 211 -5.03 -3.56 -5.65
CA MET A 211 -4.51 -2.52 -6.55
C MET A 211 -3.32 -1.89 -5.85
N GLY A 212 -2.10 -2.05 -6.37
CA GLY A 212 -0.90 -1.68 -5.61
C GLY A 212 0.32 -1.44 -6.48
N CYS A 213 1.36 -0.90 -5.85
CA CYS A 213 2.59 -0.46 -6.50
C CYS A 213 3.82 -1.33 -6.16
N ALA A 214 3.79 -2.13 -5.09
CA ALA A 214 4.93 -2.97 -4.70
C ALA A 214 4.85 -4.37 -5.32
N LYS A 215 5.24 -4.49 -6.60
CA LYS A 215 5.10 -5.74 -7.36
C LYS A 215 5.75 -6.94 -6.68
N ASP A 216 7.01 -6.81 -6.31
CA ASP A 216 7.78 -7.90 -5.72
C ASP A 216 7.18 -8.40 -4.40
N ILE A 217 6.72 -7.49 -3.53
CA ILE A 217 6.07 -7.85 -2.26
C ILE A 217 4.78 -8.64 -2.49
N VAL A 218 3.92 -8.18 -3.41
CA VAL A 218 2.61 -8.78 -3.65
C VAL A 218 2.74 -10.14 -4.33
N GLU A 219 3.57 -10.24 -5.37
CA GLU A 219 3.84 -11.50 -6.06
C GLU A 219 4.53 -12.52 -5.14
N TYR A 220 5.49 -12.07 -4.32
CA TYR A 220 6.19 -12.92 -3.36
C TYR A 220 5.25 -13.46 -2.27
N CYS A 221 4.31 -12.63 -1.76
CA CYS A 221 3.32 -13.09 -0.80
C CYS A 221 2.35 -14.11 -1.41
N GLY A 222 1.98 -13.91 -2.68
CA GLY A 222 1.05 -14.75 -3.40
C GLY A 222 -0.40 -14.39 -3.09
N VAL A 223 -1.00 -13.58 -3.96
CA VAL A 223 -2.39 -13.13 -3.85
C VAL A 223 -3.26 -13.70 -4.97
N PRO A 224 -4.59 -13.72 -4.81
CA PRO A 224 -5.49 -14.26 -5.83
C PRO A 224 -5.44 -13.43 -7.12
N ARG A 225 -5.56 -12.10 -6.99
CA ARG A 225 -5.61 -11.14 -8.10
C ARG A 225 -4.86 -9.86 -7.74
N PHE A 226 -4.09 -9.34 -8.68
CA PHE A 226 -3.29 -8.13 -8.50
C PHE A 226 -3.31 -7.24 -9.74
N LEU A 227 -3.71 -5.98 -9.56
CA LEU A 227 -3.40 -4.90 -10.49
C LEU A 227 -2.14 -4.17 -10.00
N PHE A 228 -1.07 -4.28 -10.77
CA PHE A 228 0.19 -3.60 -10.52
C PHE A 228 0.24 -2.26 -11.26
N SER A 229 0.40 -1.15 -10.53
CA SER A 229 0.73 0.16 -11.08
C SER A 229 2.19 0.49 -10.77
N ASP A 230 3.01 0.74 -11.78
CA ASP A 230 4.43 1.09 -11.60
C ASP A 230 4.60 2.58 -11.23
N PHE A 231 4.00 2.94 -10.10
CA PHE A 231 3.95 4.28 -9.53
C PHE A 231 4.69 4.33 -8.18
N PRO A 232 5.06 5.51 -7.68
CA PRO A 232 5.60 5.67 -6.34
C PRO A 232 4.62 5.17 -5.28
N LEU A 233 5.16 4.56 -4.22
CA LEU A 233 4.36 4.09 -3.09
C LEU A 233 3.55 5.24 -2.47
N GLY A 234 2.24 5.03 -2.38
CA GLY A 234 1.26 6.03 -1.94
C GLY A 234 0.26 6.44 -3.01
N ASN A 235 0.40 5.94 -4.25
CA ASN A 235 -0.46 6.29 -5.39
C ASN A 235 -1.13 5.07 -6.04
N ALA A 236 -1.53 4.09 -5.23
CA ALA A 236 -2.06 2.81 -5.71
C ALA A 236 -3.41 2.92 -6.46
N ALA A 237 -4.14 4.02 -6.28
CA ALA A 237 -5.44 4.27 -6.89
C ALA A 237 -5.39 5.22 -8.10
N GLY A 238 -4.20 5.58 -8.59
CA GLY A 238 -4.02 6.45 -9.76
C GLY A 238 -3.10 7.63 -9.48
N ARG A 239 -2.80 8.42 -10.52
CA ARG A 239 -1.98 9.64 -10.37
C ARG A 239 -2.76 10.73 -9.61
N PRO A 240 -2.09 11.51 -8.75
CA PRO A 240 -2.73 12.64 -8.08
C PRO A 240 -3.13 13.70 -9.12
N HIS A 241 -4.27 14.36 -8.89
CA HIS A 241 -4.84 15.39 -9.75
C HIS A 241 -5.14 14.95 -11.20
N ASP A 242 -5.27 13.65 -11.44
CA ASP A 242 -5.57 13.06 -12.75
C ASP A 242 -6.78 12.12 -12.64
N PRO A 243 -8.02 12.66 -12.75
CA PRO A 243 -9.24 11.87 -12.64
C PRO A 243 -9.34 10.76 -13.69
N THR A 244 -8.75 10.94 -14.87
CA THR A 244 -8.71 9.93 -15.93
C THR A 244 -7.85 8.75 -15.50
N SER A 245 -6.63 9.00 -15.00
CA SER A 245 -5.77 7.95 -14.44
C SER A 245 -6.45 7.23 -13.27
N GLN A 246 -7.16 7.94 -12.40
CA GLN A 246 -7.86 7.35 -11.25
C GLN A 246 -9.01 6.41 -11.70
N ALA A 247 -9.82 6.86 -12.67
CA ALA A 247 -10.90 6.06 -13.24
C ALA A 247 -10.37 4.84 -14.01
N GLU A 248 -9.34 5.01 -14.83
CA GLU A 248 -8.71 3.91 -15.59
C GLU A 248 -8.06 2.87 -14.66
N THR A 249 -7.41 3.32 -13.59
CA THR A 249 -6.80 2.41 -12.60
C THR A 249 -7.88 1.56 -11.91
N LEU A 250 -9.00 2.17 -11.51
CA LEU A 250 -10.14 1.44 -10.95
C LEU A 250 -10.72 0.45 -11.97
N GLU A 251 -10.99 0.88 -13.20
CA GLU A 251 -11.56 0.02 -14.25
C GLU A 251 -10.66 -1.18 -14.56
N LEU A 252 -9.33 -0.99 -14.62
CA LEU A 252 -8.40 -2.09 -14.77
C LEU A 252 -8.51 -3.08 -13.60
N GLY A 253 -8.64 -2.60 -12.36
CA GLY A 253 -8.82 -3.44 -11.18
C GLY A 253 -10.11 -4.27 -11.24
N LEU A 254 -11.20 -3.65 -11.67
CA LEU A 254 -12.48 -4.34 -11.92
C LEU A 254 -12.36 -5.39 -13.03
N ARG A 255 -11.60 -5.11 -14.10
CA ARG A 255 -11.34 -6.11 -15.15
C ARG A 255 -10.50 -7.28 -14.66
N VAL A 256 -9.53 -7.08 -13.76
CA VAL A 256 -8.78 -8.20 -13.17
C VAL A 256 -9.72 -9.12 -12.38
N LEU A 257 -10.68 -8.55 -11.63
CA LEU A 257 -11.70 -9.33 -10.93
C LEU A 257 -12.49 -10.26 -11.87
N GLU A 258 -12.88 -9.74 -13.03
CA GLU A 258 -13.71 -10.46 -14.02
C GLU A 258 -12.91 -11.46 -14.87
N SER A 259 -11.65 -11.16 -15.18
CA SER A 259 -10.86 -11.90 -16.18
C SER A 259 -9.80 -12.84 -15.61
N ALA A 260 -9.48 -12.76 -14.32
CA ALA A 260 -8.51 -13.65 -13.70
C ALA A 260 -8.94 -15.11 -13.81
N ILE A 261 -8.11 -15.94 -14.44
CA ILE A 261 -8.37 -17.37 -14.67
C ILE A 261 -8.00 -18.25 -13.46
N GLY A 262 -7.32 -17.69 -12.47
CA GLY A 262 -6.86 -18.41 -11.28
C GLY A 262 -6.03 -17.54 -10.34
N PRO A 263 -5.55 -18.12 -9.22
CA PRO A 263 -4.71 -17.40 -8.27
C PRO A 263 -3.40 -16.94 -8.90
N ARG A 264 -2.75 -15.93 -8.31
CA ARG A 264 -1.52 -15.29 -8.80
C ARG A 264 -1.68 -14.61 -10.16
N THR A 265 -2.91 -14.23 -10.53
CA THR A 265 -3.10 -13.39 -11.71
C THR A 265 -2.60 -11.98 -11.40
N THR A 266 -1.55 -11.54 -12.10
CA THR A 266 -1.04 -10.16 -12.05
C THR A 266 -1.25 -9.50 -13.41
N VAL A 267 -1.89 -8.35 -13.42
CA VAL A 267 -1.99 -7.47 -14.59
C VAL A 267 -1.22 -6.19 -14.31
N GLN A 268 -0.35 -5.80 -15.24
CA GLN A 268 0.36 -4.53 -15.16
C GLN A 268 -0.45 -3.43 -15.84
N SER A 269 -0.67 -2.33 -15.12
CA SER A 269 -1.27 -1.11 -15.66
C SER A 269 -0.37 -0.55 -16.77
N PRO A 270 -0.93 -0.11 -17.91
CA PRO A 270 -0.17 0.54 -18.98
C PRO A 270 0.19 1.99 -18.62
N LEU A 271 -0.39 2.55 -17.56
CA LEU A 271 -0.13 3.92 -17.15
C LEU A 271 1.30 4.05 -16.61
N ARG A 272 2.01 5.06 -17.12
CA ARG A 272 3.36 5.42 -16.65
C ARG A 272 3.27 6.59 -15.67
N TRP A 273 4.04 6.52 -14.58
CA TRP A 273 4.18 7.64 -13.64
C TRP A 273 4.82 8.85 -14.33
N SER A 274 5.91 8.59 -15.05
CA SER A 274 6.75 9.57 -15.75
C SER A 274 7.40 8.89 -16.96
N ASP A 275 7.74 9.67 -17.98
CA ASP A 275 8.54 9.20 -19.11
C ASP A 275 9.98 8.87 -18.67
N ASP A 276 10.55 9.67 -17.77
CA ASP A 276 11.87 9.43 -17.17
C ASP A 276 11.72 8.48 -15.96
N PRO A 277 12.25 7.24 -16.00
CA PRO A 277 12.17 6.29 -14.88
C PRO A 277 13.15 6.61 -13.74
N ASP A 278 13.95 7.68 -13.83
CA ASP A 278 14.97 8.03 -12.85
C ASP A 278 14.45 8.14 -11.40
N TRP A 279 13.17 8.52 -11.24
CA TRP A 279 12.48 8.61 -9.95
C TRP A 279 12.55 7.31 -9.13
N LYS A 280 12.52 6.14 -9.80
CA LYS A 280 12.58 4.81 -9.17
C LYS A 280 13.87 4.60 -8.38
N GLY A 281 14.93 5.28 -8.78
CA GLY A 281 16.21 5.22 -8.12
C GLY A 281 16.24 5.97 -6.80
N ASP A 282 15.27 6.83 -6.48
CA ASP A 282 15.33 7.66 -5.26
C ASP A 282 14.81 6.95 -4.01
N TYR A 283 13.88 6.01 -4.21
CA TYR A 283 13.28 5.26 -3.11
C TYR A 283 14.32 4.37 -2.40
N CYS A 284 14.55 4.62 -1.10
CA CYS A 284 15.43 3.83 -0.21
C CYS A 284 16.76 3.39 -0.85
N ASN A 285 17.38 4.24 -1.68
CA ASN A 285 18.60 3.87 -2.41
C ASN A 285 19.84 4.44 -1.74
N ILE A 286 20.57 3.58 -1.03
CA ILE A 286 21.79 4.00 -0.35
C ILE A 286 22.88 4.45 -1.33
N ALA A 287 22.91 3.88 -2.55
CA ALA A 287 23.92 4.23 -3.56
C ALA A 287 23.73 5.63 -4.14
N ARG A 288 22.58 6.27 -3.92
CA ARG A 288 22.31 7.67 -4.30
C ARG A 288 22.50 8.65 -3.15
N ARG A 289 23.07 8.22 -2.03
CA ARG A 289 23.34 9.08 -0.86
C ARG A 289 24.84 9.31 -0.73
N SER A 290 25.19 10.54 -0.37
CA SER A 290 26.55 10.88 0.04
C SER A 290 26.93 10.16 1.34
N PRO A 291 28.23 9.92 1.59
CA PRO A 291 28.69 9.35 2.86
C PRO A 291 28.20 10.13 4.09
N GLU A 292 28.14 11.46 3.98
CA GLU A 292 27.67 12.37 5.04
C GLU A 292 26.17 12.18 5.32
N GLU A 293 25.33 12.09 4.28
CA GLU A 293 23.90 11.79 4.44
C GLU A 293 23.68 10.41 5.08
N VAL A 294 24.45 9.40 4.66
CA VAL A 294 24.35 8.06 5.24
C VAL A 294 24.75 8.06 6.72
N ALA A 295 25.81 8.79 7.09
CA ALA A 295 26.22 8.93 8.49
C ALA A 295 25.15 9.62 9.34
N ALA A 296 24.52 10.68 8.82
CA ALA A 296 23.42 11.37 9.49
C ALA A 296 22.20 10.45 9.70
N LEU A 297 21.78 9.71 8.66
CA LEU A 297 20.67 8.77 8.75
C LEU A 297 20.95 7.62 9.73
N ARG A 298 22.20 7.14 9.80
CA ARG A 298 22.62 6.15 10.81
C ARG A 298 22.48 6.69 12.23
N ALA A 299 22.94 7.92 12.46
CA ALA A 299 22.83 8.56 13.77
C ALA A 299 21.36 8.77 14.17
N GLU A 300 20.51 9.18 13.24
CA GLU A 300 19.07 9.30 13.47
C GLU A 300 18.43 7.94 13.82
N ALA A 301 18.76 6.89 13.05
CA ALA A 301 18.27 5.54 13.30
C ALA A 301 18.70 4.99 14.67
N GLU A 302 19.94 5.26 15.09
CA GLU A 302 20.44 4.85 16.40
C GLU A 302 19.74 5.59 17.54
N ASN A 303 19.57 6.92 17.41
CA ASN A 303 18.80 7.70 18.37
C ASN A 303 17.36 7.19 18.49
N ALA A 304 16.72 6.85 17.36
CA ALA A 304 15.38 6.28 17.36
C ALA A 304 15.32 4.92 18.07
N ARG A 305 16.36 4.08 17.98
CA ARG A 305 16.43 2.81 18.73
C ARG A 305 16.56 3.02 20.22
N ILE A 306 17.42 3.96 20.63
CA ILE A 306 17.63 4.30 22.04
C ILE A 306 16.29 4.77 22.64
N VAL A 307 15.62 5.73 22.00
CA VAL A 307 14.31 6.24 22.45
C VAL A 307 13.26 5.12 22.51
N ALA A 308 13.19 4.25 21.50
CA ALA A 308 12.24 3.14 21.49
C ALA A 308 12.51 2.13 22.62
N LYS A 309 13.78 1.86 22.93
CA LYS A 309 14.19 0.99 24.05
C LYS A 309 13.78 1.60 25.39
N GLU A 310 14.07 2.88 25.61
CA GLU A 310 13.71 3.60 26.83
C GLU A 310 12.19 3.63 27.06
N LEU A 311 11.41 3.90 26.00
CA LEU A 311 9.95 3.86 26.08
C LEU A 311 9.44 2.46 26.44
N ARG A 312 10.00 1.41 25.84
CA ARG A 312 9.63 0.02 26.16
C ARG A 312 9.95 -0.33 27.61
N GLU A 313 11.12 0.05 28.11
CA GLU A 313 11.50 -0.17 29.51
C GLU A 313 10.59 0.59 30.48
N LYS A 314 10.19 1.81 30.14
CA LYS A 314 9.24 2.60 30.93
C LYS A 314 7.86 1.96 31.00
N GLU A 315 7.34 1.48 29.87
CA GLU A 315 6.05 0.78 29.83
C GLU A 315 6.09 -0.56 30.61
N LEU A 316 7.18 -1.32 30.50
CA LEU A 316 7.37 -2.54 31.30
C LEU A 316 7.41 -2.26 32.80
N LYS A 317 8.10 -1.19 33.23
CA LYS A 317 8.11 -0.76 34.64
C LYS A 317 6.73 -0.31 35.11
N LYS A 318 5.96 0.39 34.27
CA LYS A 318 4.59 0.82 34.58
C LYS A 318 3.63 -0.37 34.71
N ALA A 319 3.71 -1.35 33.81
CA ALA A 319 2.92 -2.57 33.88
C ALA A 319 3.26 -3.40 35.13
N ALA A 320 4.54 -3.49 35.50
CA ALA A 320 4.99 -4.16 36.72
C ALA A 320 4.52 -3.44 38.01
N ALA A 321 4.44 -2.10 37.99
CA ALA A 321 3.98 -1.30 39.13
C ALA A 321 2.45 -1.23 39.27
N GLY A 322 1.70 -1.46 38.19
CA GLY A 322 0.22 -1.48 38.19
C GLY A 322 -0.39 -2.86 38.49
N GLY A 323 0.43 -3.90 38.66
CA GLY A 323 0.02 -5.27 38.95
C GLY A 323 -0.11 -5.58 40.44
N THR A 324 -0.77 -4.73 41.22
CA THR A 324 -1.30 -5.06 42.55
C THR A 324 -2.48 -4.13 42.87
N ALA A 325 -3.69 -4.57 42.53
CA ALA A 325 -4.95 -4.20 43.19
C ALA A 325 -6.01 -5.25 42.82
#